data_AF-A0AA39WQH4-F1
#
_entry.id   AF-A0AA39WQH4-F1
#
_cell.length_a   1.000
_cell.length_b   1.000
_cell.length_c   1.000
_cell.angle_alpha   90.00
_cell.angle_beta   90.00
_cell.angle_gamma   90.00
#
_symmetry.space_group_name_H-M   'P 1'
#
loop_
_entity.id
_entity.type
_entity.pdbx_description
1 polymer ?
#
loop_
_entity_poly.entity_id
_entity_poly.type
_entity_poly.pdbx_seq_one_letter_code
_entity_poly.pdbx_strand_id
1 'polypeptide(L)' 'MQRGGIITARAVDDLIADGHIIVVFEDYVLKLNSWITKHPGGRLAILHMVGRDATDEIKA' A
#
# COMPACT_ATOMS: atom_id res chain seq x y z
N MET A 1 -9.66 3.20 -16.14
CA MET A 1 -9.09 3.67 -14.86
C MET A 1 -10.26 3.89 -13.93
N GLN A 2 -10.44 3.07 -12.89
CA GLN A 2 -11.53 3.30 -11.95
C GLN A 2 -11.21 4.58 -11.15
N ARG A 3 -12.18 5.51 -11.09
CA ARG A 3 -12.11 6.66 -10.18
C ARG A 3 -12.06 6.13 -8.75
N GLY A 4 -11.11 6.64 -7.95
CA GLY A 4 -10.95 6.23 -6.56
C GLY A 4 -12.20 6.55 -5.76
N GLY A 5 -12.84 5.51 -5.21
CA GLY A 5 -13.88 5.65 -4.21
C GLY A 5 -13.27 5.77 -2.82
N ILE A 6 -14.06 6.24 -1.86
CA ILE A 6 -13.70 6.16 -0.45
C ILE A 6 -13.78 4.69 -0.02
N ILE A 7 -12.69 4.18 0.53
CA ILE A 7 -12.61 2.83 1.11
C ILE A 7 -12.53 2.93 2.63
N THR A 8 -13.16 2.00 3.34
CA THR A 8 -13.09 1.92 4.80
C THR A 8 -11.85 1.16 5.25
N ALA A 9 -11.40 1.40 6.48
CA ALA A 9 -10.30 0.63 7.08
C ALA A 9 -10.56 -0.88 7.03
N ARG A 10 -11.80 -1.32 7.30
CA ARG A 10 -12.16 -2.74 7.25
C ARG A 10 -11.95 -3.34 5.85
N ALA A 11 -12.30 -2.61 4.81
CA ALA A 11 -12.09 -3.06 3.43
C ALA A 11 -10.59 -3.08 3.07
N VAL A 12 -9.77 -2.20 3.66
CA VAL A 12 -8.30 -2.30 3.56
C VAL A 12 -7.80 -3.57 4.23
N ASP A 13 -8.28 -3.91 5.42
CA ASP A 13 -7.91 -5.14 6.14
C ASP A 13 -8.25 -6.40 5.33
N ASP A 14 -9.43 -6.43 4.69
CA ASP A 14 -9.84 -7.55 3.82
C ASP A 14 -8.89 -7.70 2.62
N LEU A 15 -8.49 -6.61 1.99
CA LEU A 15 -7.53 -6.65 0.89
C LEU A 15 -6.16 -7.20 1.36
N ILE A 16 -5.71 -6.82 2.56
CA ILE A 16 -4.45 -7.32 3.13
C ILE A 16 -4.57 -8.81 3.47
N ALA A 17 -5.70 -9.24 4.04
CA ALA A 17 -5.99 -10.65 4.33
C ALA A 17 -6.01 -11.51 3.04
N ASP A 18 -6.46 -10.94 1.92
CA ASP A 18 -6.41 -11.55 0.59
C ASP A 18 -4.98 -11.56 -0.04
N GLY A 19 -3.96 -11.09 0.70
CA GLY A 19 -2.57 -11.06 0.25
C GLY A 19 -2.22 -9.88 -0.65
N HIS A 20 -3.06 -8.83 -0.69
CA HIS A 20 -2.68 -7.60 -1.37
C HIS A 20 -1.67 -6.79 -0.55
N ILE A 21 -0.72 -6.20 -1.27
CA ILE A 21 0.31 -5.35 -0.69
C ILE A 21 -0.25 -3.93 -0.70
N ILE A 22 -0.82 -3.54 0.43
CA ILE A 22 -1.49 -2.25 0.60
C ILE A 22 -0.69 -1.39 1.58
N VAL A 23 -0.49 -0.12 1.23
CA VAL A 23 0.06 0.91 2.14
C VAL A 23 -0.81 2.17 2.07
N VAL A 24 -0.74 3.02 3.09
CA VAL A 24 -1.36 4.35 3.07
C VAL A 24 -0.29 5.40 2.75
N PHE A 25 -0.63 6.38 1.91
CA PHE A 25 0.21 7.52 1.56
C PHE A 25 -0.68 8.76 1.40
N GLU A 26 -0.52 9.78 2.24
CA GLU A 26 -1.31 11.03 2.19
C GLU A 26 -2.83 10.79 1.99
N ASP A 27 -3.45 9.99 2.86
CA ASP A 27 -4.86 9.58 2.79
C ASP A 27 -5.24 8.70 1.58
N TYR A 28 -4.29 8.34 0.72
CA TYR A 28 -4.51 7.39 -0.37
C TYR A 28 -4.14 5.96 0.03
N VAL A 29 -4.99 5.02 -0.35
CA VAL A 29 -4.72 3.58 -0.24
C VAL A 29 -4.06 3.12 -1.54
N LEU A 30 -2.79 2.71 -1.46
CA LEU A 30 -2.01 2.27 -2.61
C LEU A 30 -1.89 0.75 -2.64
N LYS A 31 -2.25 0.14 -3.77
CA LYS A 31 -2.04 -1.30 -4.04
C LYS A 31 -0.77 -1.50 -4.86
N LEU A 32 0.26 -2.08 -4.25
CA LEU A 32 1.62 -2.15 -4.80
C LEU A 32 1.99 -3.51 -5.43
N ASN A 33 1.05 -4.46 -5.52
CA ASN A 33 1.31 -5.82 -6.02
C ASN A 33 2.06 -5.87 -7.37
N SER A 34 1.74 -4.96 -8.30
CA SER A 34 2.37 -4.90 -9.64
C SER A 34 3.69 -4.14 -9.67
N TRP A 35 4.01 -3.38 -8.62
CA TRP A 35 5.18 -2.52 -8.54
C TRP A 35 6.25 -3.04 -7.57
N ILE A 36 5.91 -3.93 -6.64
CA ILE A 36 6.82 -4.41 -5.59
C ILE A 36 8.16 -4.97 -6.13
N THR A 37 8.20 -5.55 -7.34
CA THR A 37 9.44 -6.02 -7.97
C THR A 37 10.32 -4.93 -8.55
N LYS A 38 9.78 -3.73 -8.74
CA LYS A 38 10.43 -2.57 -9.38
C LYS A 38 10.94 -1.56 -8.36
N HIS A 39 10.66 -1.77 -7.07
CA HIS A 39 11.08 -0.85 -6.02
C HIS A 39 12.61 -0.79 -5.93
N PRO A 40 13.23 0.40 -6.09
CA PRO A 40 14.68 0.53 -6.03
C PRO A 40 15.30 0.09 -4.70
N GLY A 41 14.60 0.30 -3.58
CA GLY A 41 15.01 -0.17 -2.25
C GLY A 41 14.75 -1.67 -2.00
N GLY A 42 14.29 -2.41 -3.01
CA GLY A 42 13.98 -3.84 -2.91
C GLY A 42 12.61 -4.14 -2.29
N ARG A 43 12.17 -5.41 -2.42
CA ARG A 43 10.84 -5.85 -1.97
C ARG A 43 10.61 -5.68 -0.47
N LEU A 44 11.63 -5.96 0.35
CA LEU A 44 11.51 -6.02 1.81
C LEU A 44 11.12 -4.68 2.42
N ALA A 45 11.63 -3.58 1.86
CA ALA A 45 11.28 -2.22 2.29
C ALA A 45 9.76 -1.97 2.20
N ILE A 46 9.11 -2.43 1.12
CA ILE A 46 7.64 -2.33 0.97
C ILE A 46 6.94 -3.27 1.95
N LEU A 47 7.42 -4.51 2.10
CA LEU A 47 6.76 -5.52 2.92
C LEU A 47 6.66 -5.11 4.39
N HIS A 48 7.64 -4.36 4.93
CA HIS A 48 7.55 -3.82 6.29
C HIS A 48 6.44 -2.78 6.48
N MET A 49 5.97 -2.17 5.39
CA MET A 49 4.96 -1.11 5.41
C MET A 49 3.54 -1.57 5.11
N VAL A 50 3.33 -2.87 4.82
CA VAL A 50 1.99 -3.39 4.55
C VAL A 50 1.03 -3.10 5.71
N GLY A 51 -0.09 -2.47 5.40
CA GLY A 51 -1.11 -2.06 6.37
C GLY A 51 -0.76 -0.84 7.22
N ARG A 52 0.33 -0.13 6.89
CA ARG A 52 0.79 1.07 7.62
C ARG A 52 0.67 2.32 6.75
N ASP A 53 0.64 3.47 7.42
CA ASP A 53 0.95 4.75 6.79
C ASP A 53 2.45 4.81 6.50
N ALA A 54 2.79 4.98 5.23
CA ALA A 54 4.15 5.03 4.72
C ALA A 54 4.52 6.44 4.22
N THR A 55 3.76 7.46 4.64
CA THR A 55 3.96 8.85 4.18
C THR A 55 5.37 9.36 4.46
N ASP A 56 5.90 9.09 5.65
CA ASP A 56 7.23 9.56 6.04
C ASP A 56 8.32 8.79 5.27
N GLU A 57 8.18 7.47 5.14
CA GLU A 57 9.12 6.63 4.40
C GLU A 57 9.16 6.94 2.90
N ILE A 58 8.06 7.39 2.30
CA ILE A 58 7.99 7.77 0.88
C ILE A 58 8.58 9.17 0.64
N LYS A 59 8.50 10.07 1.64
CA LYS A 59 8.98 11.47 1.52
C LYS A 59 10.41 11.69 1.99
N ALA A 60 10.99 10.73 2.72
CA ALA A 60 12.39 10.76 3.18
C ALA A 60 13.39 10.68 2.01
#